data_AF-A0AAU1L8K4-F1
#
_entry.id   AF-A0AAU1L8K4-F1
#
_cell.length_a   1.000
_cell.length_b   1.000
_cell.length_c   1.000
_cell.angle_alpha   90.00
_cell.angle_beta   90.00
_cell.angle_gamma   90.00
#
_symmetry.space_group_name_H-M   'P 1'
#
loop_
_entity.id
_entity.type
_entity.pdbx_description
1 polymer ?
#
loop_
_entity_poly.entity_id
_entity_poly.type
_entity_poly.pdbx_seq_one_letter_code
_entity_poly.pdbx_strand_id
1 'polypeptide(L)'
;MSSRPHPRLEGPTSTPTRISSAELAPAQDGSGAPKVVAEGVPSSVRPDPQADDGRRPVAWLHIVAPPSFSDPARARSWCACGYERTAIGRPGVLQLVQNHNQHRTVCPLLNQHERRAAA
;
A
#
# COMPACT_ATOMS: atom_id res chain seq x y z
N MET A 1 7.26 24.98 -24.69
CA MET A 1 6.08 24.65 -23.87
C MET A 1 5.04 24.03 -24.79
N SER A 2 4.87 22.72 -24.75
CA SER A 2 3.88 22.01 -25.59
C SER A 2 3.05 21.12 -24.71
N SER A 3 1.88 21.61 -24.31
CA SER A 3 0.87 20.85 -23.59
C SER A 3 0.11 19.99 -24.61
N ARG A 4 0.25 18.66 -24.54
CA ARG A 4 -0.59 17.74 -25.32
C ARG A 4 -1.99 17.70 -24.69
N PRO A 5 -3.07 17.79 -25.46
CA PRO A 5 -4.42 17.69 -24.94
C PRO A 5 -4.71 16.25 -24.47
N HIS A 6 -5.24 16.11 -23.25
CA HIS A 6 -5.68 14.84 -22.71
C HIS A 6 -6.94 14.35 -23.44
N PRO A 7 -7.06 13.05 -23.76
CA PRO A 7 -8.32 12.49 -24.28
C PRO A 7 -9.41 12.55 -23.20
N ARG A 8 -10.61 12.97 -23.61
CA ARG A 8 -11.82 13.05 -22.79
C ARG A 8 -12.26 11.64 -22.40
N LEU A 9 -12.28 11.34 -21.10
CA LEU A 9 -12.91 10.13 -20.57
C LEU A 9 -14.42 10.26 -20.76
N GLU A 10 -15.01 9.42 -21.60
CA GLU A 10 -16.46 9.30 -21.72
C GLU A 10 -16.99 8.68 -20.41
N GLY A 11 -17.69 9.49 -19.62
CA GLY A 11 -18.35 9.03 -18.40
C GLY A 11 -19.72 8.41 -18.72
N PRO A 12 -20.10 7.27 -18.10
CA PRO A 12 -21.45 6.76 -18.21
C PRO A 12 -22.46 7.67 -17.46
N THR A 13 -23.64 7.82 -18.05
CA THR A 13 -24.79 8.53 -17.46
C THR A 13 -25.37 7.71 -16.31
N SER A 14 -25.33 8.24 -15.08
CA SER A 14 -26.04 7.64 -13.93
C SER A 14 -27.40 8.32 -13.75
N THR A 15 -28.46 7.68 -14.26
CA THR A 15 -29.86 7.99 -13.92
C THR A 15 -30.37 6.99 -12.86
N PRO A 16 -31.49 7.27 -12.16
CA PRO A 16 -31.54 7.32 -10.71
C PRO A 16 -31.97 6.00 -10.06
N THR A 17 -31.62 5.91 -8.78
CA THR A 17 -32.14 4.99 -7.75
C THR A 17 -33.58 4.54 -7.98
N ARG A 18 -33.77 3.24 -8.19
CA ARG A 18 -34.97 2.54 -7.72
C ARG A 18 -34.55 1.29 -6.98
N ILE A 19 -34.56 1.39 -5.66
CA ILE A 19 -34.48 0.24 -4.77
C ILE A 19 -35.76 -0.57 -5.02
N SER A 20 -35.62 -1.75 -5.62
CA SER A 20 -36.72 -2.70 -5.76
C SER A 20 -36.67 -3.66 -4.58
N SER A 21 -37.48 -3.40 -3.57
CA SER A 21 -37.76 -4.35 -2.49
C SER A 21 -38.41 -5.60 -3.08
N ALA A 22 -37.78 -6.76 -2.92
CA ALA A 22 -38.38 -8.03 -3.31
C ALA A 22 -39.43 -8.43 -2.25
N GLU A 23 -40.68 -8.50 -2.68
CA GLU A 23 -41.81 -9.04 -1.91
C GLU A 23 -41.59 -10.54 -1.63
N LEU A 24 -41.82 -10.97 -0.39
CA LEU A 24 -41.70 -12.36 0.04
C LEU A 24 -42.95 -13.15 -0.40
N ALA A 25 -42.77 -14.13 -1.28
CA ALA A 25 -43.80 -15.11 -1.66
C ALA A 25 -43.69 -16.41 -0.80
N PRO A 26 -44.79 -17.15 -0.58
CA PRO A 26 -44.94 -18.10 0.51
C PRO A 26 -44.16 -19.41 0.32
N ALA A 27 -43.80 -20.02 1.45
CA ALA A 27 -43.13 -21.30 1.56
C ALA A 27 -43.87 -22.44 0.84
N GLN A 28 -43.13 -23.25 0.09
CA GLN A 28 -43.57 -24.59 -0.28
C GLN A 28 -42.86 -25.61 0.59
N ASP A 29 -43.66 -26.36 1.34
CA ASP A 29 -43.28 -27.59 2.04
C ASP A 29 -42.79 -28.64 1.04
N GLY A 30 -41.60 -29.16 1.29
CA GLY A 30 -41.00 -30.24 0.52
C GLY A 30 -39.95 -30.95 1.36
N SER A 31 -40.36 -31.96 2.11
CA SER A 31 -39.49 -32.84 2.89
C SER A 31 -38.52 -33.59 1.97
N GLY A 32 -37.24 -33.24 2.06
CA GLY A 32 -36.13 -33.98 1.46
C GLY A 32 -34.92 -33.90 2.39
N ALA A 33 -34.60 -35.02 3.04
CA ALA A 33 -33.50 -35.09 4.00
C ALA A 33 -32.15 -34.70 3.36
N PRO A 34 -31.36 -33.77 3.94
CA PRO A 34 -30.04 -33.49 3.40
C PRO A 34 -28.99 -34.45 3.96
N LYS A 35 -28.55 -35.30 3.03
CA LYS A 35 -27.20 -35.85 2.81
C LYS A 35 -26.08 -35.25 3.71
N VAL A 36 -25.45 -36.16 4.45
CA VAL A 36 -24.11 -36.14 5.08
C VAL A 36 -23.27 -34.85 4.92
N VAL A 37 -22.84 -34.31 6.06
CA VAL A 37 -21.86 -33.22 6.19
C VAL A 37 -20.52 -33.68 5.62
N ALA A 38 -20.05 -33.00 4.57
CA ALA A 38 -18.65 -33.06 4.18
C ALA A 38 -17.84 -32.21 5.17
N GLU A 39 -16.88 -32.83 5.87
CA GLU A 39 -15.78 -32.07 6.45
C GLU A 39 -14.96 -31.43 5.32
N GLY A 40 -14.66 -30.13 5.47
CA GLY A 40 -13.64 -29.48 4.66
C GLY A 40 -14.02 -28.13 4.09
N VAL A 41 -13.84 -27.07 4.90
CA VAL A 41 -13.37 -25.78 4.39
C VAL A 41 -12.30 -25.28 5.35
N PRO A 42 -11.01 -25.18 4.95
CA PRO A 42 -10.05 -24.40 5.71
C PRO A 42 -10.48 -22.94 5.61
N SER A 43 -11.19 -22.47 6.64
CA SER A 43 -11.51 -21.05 6.77
C SER A 43 -10.19 -20.31 6.94
N SER A 44 -9.82 -19.52 5.93
CA SER A 44 -8.68 -18.61 6.06
C SER A 44 -9.10 -17.55 7.07
N VAL A 45 -8.71 -17.74 8.32
CA VAL A 45 -8.86 -16.74 9.38
C VAL A 45 -8.24 -15.46 8.85
N ARG A 46 -9.07 -14.43 8.64
CA ARG A 46 -8.56 -13.11 8.27
C ARG A 46 -7.59 -12.68 9.37
N PRO A 47 -6.42 -12.13 9.02
CA PRO A 47 -5.54 -11.53 10.01
C PRO A 47 -6.36 -10.59 10.90
N ASP A 48 -6.17 -10.71 12.22
CA ASP A 48 -6.73 -9.75 13.17
C ASP A 48 -6.31 -8.35 12.71
N PRO A 49 -7.25 -7.38 12.63
CA PRO A 49 -6.89 -6.02 12.27
C PRO A 49 -5.87 -5.53 13.29
N GLN A 50 -4.61 -5.39 12.87
CA GLN A 50 -3.61 -4.75 13.73
C GLN A 50 -4.12 -3.35 14.05
N ALA A 51 -4.28 -3.07 15.34
CA ALA A 51 -4.57 -1.72 15.81
C ALA A 51 -3.55 -0.76 15.20
N ASP A 52 -4.03 0.35 14.62
CA ASP A 52 -3.16 1.39 14.06
C ASP A 52 -2.23 1.87 15.17
N ASP A 53 -0.94 1.54 15.07
CA ASP A 53 0.07 1.95 16.04
C ASP A 53 0.45 3.44 15.89
N GLY A 54 -0.21 4.14 14.97
CA GLY A 54 -0.04 5.57 14.70
C GLY A 54 1.31 5.91 14.07
N ARG A 55 2.16 4.91 13.79
CA ARG A 55 3.47 5.14 13.18
C ARG A 55 3.25 5.38 11.69
N ARG A 56 3.90 6.41 11.19
CA ARG A 56 3.93 6.73 9.76
C ARG A 56 5.38 6.74 9.32
N PRO A 57 5.76 6.07 8.20
CA PRO A 57 7.10 6.19 7.67
C PRO A 57 7.34 7.64 7.27
N VAL A 58 8.46 8.23 7.71
CA VAL A 58 8.84 9.61 7.37
C VAL A 58 10.10 9.69 6.51
N ALA A 59 10.83 8.59 6.35
CA ALA A 59 12.02 8.47 5.53
C ALA A 59 11.89 7.28 4.58
N TRP A 60 12.23 7.49 3.31
CA TRP A 60 12.10 6.51 2.24
C TRP A 60 13.41 6.36 1.48
N LEU A 61 13.64 5.15 0.97
CA LEU A 61 14.74 4.81 0.09
C LEU A 61 14.17 4.00 -1.09
N HIS A 62 14.37 4.51 -2.29
CA HIS A 62 14.00 3.84 -3.53
C HIS A 62 15.27 3.48 -4.30
N ILE A 63 15.44 2.19 -4.60
CA ILE A 63 16.56 1.66 -5.38
C ILE A 63 15.98 1.00 -6.62
N VAL A 64 16.44 1.44 -7.78
CA VAL A 64 16.09 0.86 -9.08
C VAL A 64 17.23 -0.06 -9.50
N ALA A 65 16.96 -1.36 -9.45
CA ALA A 65 17.84 -2.36 -10.01
C ALA A 65 17.77 -2.29 -11.55
N PRO A 66 18.92 -2.23 -12.24
CA PRO A 66 18.93 -2.25 -13.69
C PRO A 66 18.56 -3.65 -14.23
N PRO A 67 18.05 -3.75 -15.48
CA PRO A 67 17.71 -5.02 -16.10
C PRO A 67 18.95 -5.87 -16.44
N SER A 68 20.13 -5.23 -16.54
CA SER A 68 21.40 -5.89 -16.85
C SER A 68 22.50 -5.46 -15.87
N PHE A 69 23.57 -6.27 -15.75
CA PHE A 69 24.70 -5.96 -14.87
C PHE A 69 25.56 -4.79 -15.37
N SER A 70 25.53 -4.50 -16.67
CA SER A 70 26.28 -3.41 -17.31
C SER A 70 25.65 -2.04 -17.08
N ASP A 71 24.34 -1.99 -16.86
CA ASP A 71 23.63 -0.73 -16.64
C ASP A 71 23.83 -0.20 -15.21
N PRO A 72 23.88 1.13 -15.02
CA PRO A 72 24.06 1.70 -13.70
C PRO A 72 22.78 1.60 -12.86
N ALA A 73 22.91 1.11 -11.63
CA ALA A 73 21.85 1.21 -10.63
C ALA A 73 21.55 2.68 -10.29
N ARG A 74 20.31 2.97 -9.88
CA ARG A 74 19.90 4.32 -9.45
C ARG A 74 19.23 4.23 -8.09
N ALA A 75 19.39 5.25 -7.27
CA ALA A 75 18.67 5.33 -6.02
C ALA A 75 18.32 6.77 -5.64
N ARG A 76 17.23 6.91 -4.87
CA ARG A 76 16.76 8.16 -4.29
C ARG A 76 16.39 7.92 -2.84
N SER A 77 16.88 8.76 -1.95
CA SER A 77 16.55 8.78 -0.52
C SER A 77 15.91 10.12 -0.21
N TRP A 78 14.76 10.12 0.47
CA TRP A 78 14.09 11.34 0.89
C TRP A 78 13.43 11.19 2.25
N CYS A 79 13.27 12.29 2.96
CA CYS A 79 12.58 12.36 4.25
C CYS A 79 11.70 13.60 4.33
N ALA A 80 10.61 13.49 5.08
CA ALA A 80 9.71 14.61 5.37
C ALA A 80 10.40 15.80 6.06
N CYS A 81 11.58 15.60 6.66
CA CYS A 81 12.37 16.69 7.26
C CYS A 81 13.13 17.54 6.23
N GLY A 82 12.97 17.28 4.92
CA GLY A 82 13.68 17.97 3.84
C GLY A 82 15.01 17.33 3.43
N TYR A 83 15.38 16.17 3.98
CA TYR A 83 16.53 15.41 3.47
C TYR A 83 16.16 14.83 2.10
N GLU A 84 16.95 15.13 1.06
CA GLU A 84 16.82 14.51 -0.26
C GLU A 84 18.19 14.31 -0.91
N ARG A 85 18.44 13.09 -1.39
CA ARG A 85 19.68 12.70 -2.07
C ARG A 85 19.40 11.65 -3.15
N THR A 86 20.15 11.71 -4.24
CA THR A 86 20.11 10.74 -5.34
C THR A 86 21.49 10.16 -5.60
N ALA A 87 21.56 8.94 -6.13
CA ALA A 87 22.81 8.29 -6.51
C ALA A 87 22.65 7.48 -7.80
N ILE A 88 23.76 7.36 -8.54
CA ILE A 88 23.88 6.53 -9.75
C ILE A 88 25.13 5.65 -9.59
N GLY A 89 25.06 4.43 -10.09
CA GLY A 89 26.14 3.43 -9.97
C GLY A 89 26.18 2.75 -8.61
N ARG A 90 26.72 1.54 -8.57
CA ARG A 90 26.71 0.70 -7.35
C ARG A 90 27.39 1.35 -6.15
N PRO A 91 28.60 1.93 -6.27
CA PRO A 91 29.26 2.55 -5.12
C PRO A 91 28.43 3.71 -4.54
N GLY A 92 27.87 4.55 -5.42
CA GLY A 92 27.00 5.65 -5.00
C GLY A 92 25.73 5.17 -4.32
N VAL A 93 25.09 4.10 -4.82
CA VAL A 93 23.90 3.50 -4.19
C VAL A 93 24.24 2.95 -2.80
N LEU A 94 25.37 2.25 -2.63
CA LEU A 94 25.80 1.74 -1.33
C LEU A 94 26.07 2.88 -0.33
N GLN A 95 26.73 3.95 -0.77
CA GLN A 95 26.93 5.14 0.05
C GLN A 95 25.60 5.80 0.41
N LEU A 96 24.65 5.87 -0.52
CA LEU A 96 23.33 6.43 -0.25
C LEU A 96 22.56 5.61 0.78
N VAL A 97 22.68 4.28 0.77
CA VAL A 97 22.12 3.39 1.80
C VAL A 97 22.70 3.72 3.18
N GLN A 98 24.03 3.87 3.28
CA GLN A 98 24.69 4.25 4.55
C GLN A 98 24.20 5.62 5.04
N ASN A 99 24.17 6.61 4.14
CA ASN A 99 23.70 7.95 4.46
C ASN A 99 22.22 7.95 4.89
N HIS A 100 21.37 7.13 4.26
CA HIS A 100 19.96 6.96 4.65
C HIS A 100 19.85 6.38 6.06
N ASN A 101 20.62 5.34 6.38
CA ASN A 101 20.61 4.73 7.71
C ASN A 101 21.11 5.70 8.79
N GLN A 102 22.19 6.43 8.53
CA GLN A 102 22.68 7.47 9.43
C GLN A 102 21.64 8.59 9.59
N HIS A 103 21.01 9.01 8.50
CA HIS A 103 19.99 10.05 8.58
C HIS A 103 18.82 9.64 9.47
N ARG A 104 18.37 8.38 9.42
CA ARG A 104 17.27 7.89 10.25
C ARG A 104 17.52 8.02 11.75
N THR A 105 18.77 7.89 12.21
CA THR A 105 19.10 8.00 13.65
C THR A 105 19.20 9.45 14.14
N VAL A 106 19.49 10.39 13.25
CA VAL A 106 19.62 11.82 13.59
C VAL A 106 18.41 12.65 13.17
N CYS A 107 17.46 12.05 12.44
CA CYS A 107 16.31 12.76 11.89
C CYS A 107 15.43 13.31 13.02
N PRO A 108 15.20 14.64 13.09
CA PRO A 108 14.46 15.26 14.19
C PRO A 108 13.01 14.80 14.22
N LEU A 109 12.40 14.49 13.06
CA LEU A 109 11.04 13.99 13.00
C LEU A 109 10.94 12.56 13.56
N LEU A 110 11.85 11.65 13.17
CA LEU A 110 11.91 10.29 13.72
C LEU A 110 12.15 10.29 15.23
N ASN A 111 13.15 11.07 15.68
CA ASN A 111 13.52 11.15 17.09
C ASN A 111 12.42 11.80 17.97
N GLN A 112 11.52 12.61 17.40
CA GLN A 112 10.35 13.12 18.12
C GLN A 112 9.24 12.07 18.22
N HIS A 113 9.00 11.30 17.16
CA HIS A 113 8.03 10.20 17.17
C HIS A 113 8.41 9.10 18.16
N GLU A 114 9.68 8.69 18.19
CA GLU A 114 10.17 7.66 19.13
C GLU A 114 10.06 8.11 20.60
N ARG A 115 10.38 9.37 20.90
CA ARG A 115 10.22 9.91 22.25
C ARG A 115 8.77 9.97 22.72
N ARG A 116 7.82 10.27 21.81
CA ARG A 116 6.38 10.23 22.13
C ARG A 116 5.85 8.82 22.36
N ALA A 117 6.45 7.81 21.71
CA ALA A 117 6.04 6.41 21.88
C ALA A 117 6.57 5.77 23.17
N ALA A 118 7.56 6.38 23.83
CA ALA A 118 8.22 5.85 25.04
C ALA A 118 7.73 6.48 26.36
N ALA A 119 6.75 7.39 26.32
CA ALA A 119 6.16 8.06 27.47
C ALA A 119 4.73 7.57 27.70
#